data_AF-A0A7W1BJL3-F1
#
_entry.id   AF-A0A7W1BJL3-F1
#
_cell.length_a   1.000
_cell.length_b   1.000
_cell.length_c   1.000
_cell.angle_alpha   90.00
_cell.angle_beta   90.00
_cell.angle_gamma   90.00
#
_symmetry.space_group_name_H-M   'P 1'
#
loop_
_entity.id
_entity.type
_entity.pdbx_description
1 polymer ?
#
loop_
_entity_poly.entity_id
_entity_poly.type
_entity_poly.pdbx_seq_one_letter_code
_entity_poly.pdbx_strand_id
1 'polypeptide(L)'
;PELVIHPLDAEPRGISSGMRVVVHNDRGEFVAVARVQDTVRQATVWAPSIWWGKYAVDGKNANDTTSQRETDMGHAPVFYDNLVEVAPAD
;
A
#
# COMPACT_ATOMS: atom_id res chain seq x y z
N PRO A 1 -6.93 -1.61 -7.40
CA PRO A 1 -6.19 -0.89 -6.34
C PRO A 1 -5.20 0.12 -6.94
N GLU A 2 -4.92 1.17 -6.21
CA GLU A 2 -3.94 2.20 -6.57
C GLU A 2 -3.14 2.60 -5.34
N LEU A 3 -1.94 3.14 -5.58
CA LEU A 3 -1.04 3.64 -4.55
C LEU A 3 -0.42 4.96 -5.04
N VAL A 4 -0.41 5.97 -4.18
CA VAL A 4 0.36 7.21 -4.40
C VAL A 4 1.67 7.10 -3.64
N ILE A 5 2.79 7.34 -4.33
CA ILE A 5 4.15 7.31 -3.79
C ILE A 5 4.91 8.58 -4.16
N HIS A 6 5.72 9.08 -3.24
CA HIS A 6 6.53 10.27 -3.46
C HIS A 6 7.65 10.00 -4.50
N PRO A 7 8.00 10.97 -5.37
CA PRO A 7 9.05 10.78 -6.39
C PRO A 7 10.39 10.31 -5.83
N LEU A 8 10.82 10.88 -4.69
CA LEU A 8 12.09 10.51 -4.03
C LEU A 8 12.11 9.09 -3.46
N ASP A 9 10.96 8.44 -3.28
CA ASP A 9 10.89 7.04 -2.89
C ASP A 9 10.76 6.12 -4.10
N ALA A 10 10.09 6.59 -5.15
CA ALA A 10 9.83 5.84 -6.38
C ALA A 10 11.08 5.70 -7.26
N GLU A 11 11.84 6.80 -7.43
CA GLU A 11 13.06 6.84 -8.28
C GLU A 11 14.09 5.77 -7.90
N PRO A 12 14.56 5.65 -6.64
CA PRO A 12 15.55 4.64 -6.27
C PRO A 12 15.02 3.20 -6.37
N ARG A 13 13.69 3.02 -6.45
CA ARG A 13 13.02 1.72 -6.62
C ARG A 13 12.70 1.39 -8.08
N GLY A 14 13.04 2.28 -9.02
CA GLY A 14 12.71 2.13 -10.44
C GLY A 14 11.20 2.19 -10.74
N ILE A 15 10.40 2.80 -9.86
CA ILE A 15 8.94 2.85 -9.98
C ILE A 15 8.54 4.10 -10.78
N SER A 16 7.74 3.88 -11.83
CA SER A 16 7.14 4.94 -12.64
C SER A 16 5.62 4.99 -12.46
N SER A 17 5.01 6.15 -12.71
CA SER A 17 3.54 6.28 -12.69
C SER A 17 2.92 5.37 -13.75
N GLY A 18 1.84 4.67 -13.41
CA GLY A 18 1.18 3.66 -14.24
C GLY A 18 1.78 2.25 -14.14
N MET A 19 2.93 2.10 -13.48
CA MET A 19 3.55 0.79 -13.25
C MET A 19 2.75 -0.01 -12.22
N ARG A 20 2.68 -1.33 -12.41
CA ARG A 20 2.19 -2.23 -11.36
C ARG A 20 3.27 -2.41 -10.31
N VAL A 21 2.86 -2.36 -9.05
CA VAL A 21 3.74 -2.55 -7.89
C VAL A 21 3.12 -3.55 -6.94
N VAL A 22 3.97 -4.28 -6.22
CA VAL A 22 3.59 -5.10 -5.07
C VAL A 22 3.89 -4.30 -3.82
N VAL A 23 2.88 -4.15 -2.97
CA VAL A 23 2.99 -3.53 -1.65
C VAL A 23 2.89 -4.65 -0.62
N HIS A 24 3.91 -4.82 0.22
CA HIS A 24 4.01 -6.02 1.06
C HIS A 24 4.64 -5.75 2.42
N ASN A 25 4.37 -6.67 3.35
CA ASN A 25 5.08 -6.85 4.61
C ASN A 25 4.93 -8.31 5.08
N ASP A 26 5.37 -8.62 6.30
CA ASP A 26 5.34 -9.98 6.86
C ASP A 26 3.91 -10.55 7.04
N ARG A 27 2.86 -9.72 6.97
CA ARG A 27 1.46 -10.16 7.13
C ARG A 27 0.81 -10.50 5.79
N GLY A 28 1.28 -9.93 4.69
CA GLY A 28 0.69 -10.13 3.38
C GLY A 28 1.13 -9.08 2.36
N GLU A 29 0.40 -9.05 1.25
CA GLU A 29 0.72 -8.22 0.10
C GLU A 29 -0.52 -7.91 -0.74
N PHE A 30 -0.46 -6.86 -1.55
CA PHE A 30 -1.43 -6.60 -2.62
C PHE A 30 -0.77 -5.88 -3.80
N VAL A 31 -1.37 -6.04 -4.98
CA VAL A 31 -0.94 -5.39 -6.23
C VAL A 31 -1.71 -4.08 -6.42
N ALA A 32 -0.98 -3.02 -6.75
CA ALA A 32 -1.54 -1.70 -7.06
C ALA A 32 -0.93 -1.10 -8.32
N VAL A 33 -1.64 -0.15 -8.91
CA VAL A 33 -1.06 0.75 -9.92
C VAL A 33 -0.48 1.97 -9.21
N ALA A 34 0.82 2.22 -9.41
CA ALA A 34 1.50 3.34 -8.81
C ALA A 34 1.11 4.66 -9.49
N ARG A 35 0.89 5.70 -8.68
CA ARG A 35 0.88 7.10 -9.10
C ARG A 35 2.01 7.82 -8.38
N VAL A 36 2.94 8.36 -9.16
CA VAL A 36 4.08 9.10 -8.61
C VAL A 36 3.71 10.57 -8.52
N GLN A 37 3.58 11.11 -7.30
CA GLN A 37 3.16 12.49 -7.02
C GLN A 37 3.82 12.99 -5.73
N ASP A 38 4.12 14.28 -5.64
CA ASP A 38 4.65 14.95 -4.45
C ASP A 38 3.57 15.34 -3.42
N THR A 39 2.34 14.85 -3.60
CA THR A 39 1.18 15.11 -2.74
C THR A 39 1.15 14.27 -1.47
N VAL A 40 1.97 13.21 -1.41
CA VAL A 40 2.19 12.40 -0.20
C VAL A 40 3.57 12.68 0.37
N ARG A 41 3.71 12.63 1.69
CA ARG A 41 5.01 12.83 2.35
C ARG A 41 6.00 11.74 1.92
N GLN A 42 7.27 12.11 1.71
CA GLN A 42 8.36 11.14 1.53
C GLN A 42 8.38 10.10 2.67
N ALA A 43 8.74 8.86 2.34
CA ALA A 43 8.69 7.66 3.17
C ALA A 43 7.26 7.30 3.63
N THR A 44 6.24 7.73 2.91
CA THR A 44 4.84 7.35 3.16
C THR A 44 4.14 7.13 1.83
N VAL A 45 3.34 6.08 1.78
CA VAL A 45 2.46 5.79 0.64
C VAL A 45 1.01 5.91 1.05
N TRP A 46 0.16 6.32 0.12
CA TRP A 46 -1.28 6.35 0.32
C TRP A 46 -1.96 5.34 -0.59
N ALA A 47 -2.82 4.51 -0.02
CA ALA A 47 -3.69 3.59 -0.76
C ALA A 47 -5.13 3.73 -0.25
N PRO A 48 -6.15 3.88 -1.13
CA PRO A 48 -7.54 3.93 -0.69
C PRO A 48 -7.97 2.64 0.02
N SER A 49 -8.72 2.75 1.12
CA SER A 49 -9.23 1.59 1.86
C SER A 49 -10.40 0.88 1.17
N ILE A 50 -11.16 1.58 0.32
CA ILE A 50 -12.35 1.04 -0.36
C ILE A 50 -11.98 0.54 -1.75
N TRP A 51 -11.20 -0.54 -1.82
CA TRP A 51 -10.99 -1.31 -3.04
C TRP A 51 -11.64 -2.68 -2.92
N TRP A 52 -12.62 -2.95 -3.77
CA TRP A 52 -13.30 -4.25 -3.76
C TRP A 52 -12.39 -5.28 -4.42
N GLY A 53 -12.03 -6.33 -3.67
CA GLY A 53 -11.14 -7.39 -4.16
C GLY A 53 -11.59 -8.01 -5.48
N LYS A 54 -12.91 -8.10 -5.72
CA LYS A 54 -13.47 -8.59 -7.01
C LYS A 54 -13.06 -7.77 -8.25
N TYR A 55 -12.54 -6.56 -8.07
CA TYR A 55 -12.03 -5.69 -9.13
C TYR A 55 -10.51 -5.48 -9.05
N ALA A 56 -9.84 -6.11 -8.08
CA ALA A 56 -8.39 -6.14 -7.99
C ALA A 56 -7.84 -7.33 -8.80
N VAL A 57 -6.65 -7.15 -9.40
CA VAL A 57 -6.02 -8.17 -10.25
C VAL A 57 -5.68 -9.45 -9.48
N ASP A 58 -5.37 -9.31 -8.19
CA ASP A 58 -4.96 -10.36 -7.27
C ASP A 58 -6.04 -10.70 -6.24
N GLY A 59 -7.21 -10.06 -6.30
CA GLY A 59 -8.27 -10.25 -5.31
C GLY A 59 -8.07 -9.51 -3.99
N LYS A 60 -6.97 -8.75 -3.82
CA LYS A 60 -6.52 -8.19 -2.54
C LYS A 60 -6.57 -6.66 -2.50
N ASN A 61 -6.44 -6.08 -1.32
CA ASN A 61 -6.34 -4.63 -1.13
C ASN A 61 -5.44 -4.25 0.07
N ALA A 62 -5.42 -2.97 0.44
CA ALA A 62 -4.56 -2.47 1.51
C ALA A 62 -4.72 -3.21 2.85
N ASN A 63 -5.91 -3.76 3.15
CA ASN A 63 -6.17 -4.49 4.38
C ASN A 63 -5.41 -5.83 4.46
N ASP A 64 -4.93 -6.38 3.34
CA ASP A 64 -4.08 -7.58 3.34
C ASP A 64 -2.70 -7.34 3.99
N THR A 65 -2.33 -6.08 4.23
CA THR A 65 -1.09 -5.71 4.93
C THR A 65 -1.33 -5.20 6.35
N THR A 66 -2.58 -4.87 6.74
CA THR A 66 -2.88 -4.27 8.04
C THR A 66 -2.85 -5.29 9.18
N SER A 67 -2.60 -4.81 10.40
CA SER A 67 -2.59 -5.65 11.60
C SER A 67 -4.02 -6.05 12.01
N GLN A 68 -4.19 -7.30 12.45
CA GLN A 68 -5.41 -7.82 13.07
C GLN A 68 -5.46 -7.58 14.59
N ARG A 69 -4.46 -6.88 15.16
CA ARG A 69 -4.45 -6.52 16.58
C ARG A 69 -5.47 -5.43 16.87
N GLU A 70 -5.85 -5.34 18.13
CA GLU A 70 -6.70 -4.28 18.66
C GLU A 70 -5.90 -3.41 19.64
N THR A 71 -6.40 -2.21 19.93
CA THR A 71 -5.88 -1.38 21.02
C THR A 71 -6.09 -2.06 22.37
N ASP A 72 -5.21 -1.76 23.33
CA ASP A 72 -5.23 -2.29 24.69
C ASP A 72 -6.50 -1.89 25.46
N MET A 73 -6.98 -0.66 25.26
CA MET A 73 -8.22 -0.15 25.81
C MET A 73 -9.26 0.03 24.70
N GLY A 74 -10.45 -0.56 24.90
CA GLY A 74 -11.61 -0.36 24.02
C GLY A 74 -11.64 -1.21 22.74
N HIS A 75 -10.65 -2.10 22.53
CA HIS A 75 -10.66 -3.06 21.42
C HIS A 75 -10.83 -2.42 20.03
N ALA A 76 -10.23 -1.24 19.81
CA ALA A 76 -10.34 -0.52 18.55
C ALA A 76 -9.31 -1.03 17.52
N PRO A 77 -9.56 -0.91 16.21
CA PRO A 77 -8.61 -1.35 15.18
C PRO A 77 -7.38 -0.43 15.07
N VAL A 78 -6.23 -1.01 14.71
CA VAL A 78 -4.95 -0.29 14.53
C VAL A 78 -4.52 -0.17 13.05
N PHE A 79 -5.46 0.09 12.16
CA PHE A 79 -5.24 0.03 10.70
C PHE A 79 -4.13 0.92 10.15
N TYR A 80 -3.85 2.05 10.81
CA TYR A 80 -2.90 3.05 10.31
C TYR A 80 -1.47 2.84 10.81
N ASP A 81 -1.25 1.90 11.74
CA ASP A 81 0.10 1.44 12.09
C ASP A 81 0.51 0.31 11.14
N ASN A 82 0.88 0.70 9.92
CA ASN A 82 1.14 -0.23 8.83
C ASN A 82 2.41 0.13 8.05
N LEU A 83 3.53 -0.48 8.43
CA LEU A 83 4.78 -0.41 7.69
C LEU A 83 4.78 -1.42 6.54
N VAL A 84 5.21 -0.98 5.36
CA VAL A 84 5.25 -1.75 4.12
C VAL A 84 6.51 -1.42 3.32
N GLU A 85 6.91 -2.33 2.43
CA GLU A 85 7.82 -2.07 1.33
C GLU A 85 7.06 -2.06 0.00
N VAL A 86 7.61 -1.41 -1.02
CA VAL A 86 7.01 -1.30 -2.36
C VAL A 86 8.05 -1.68 -3.40
N ALA A 87 7.72 -2.64 -4.27
CA ALA A 87 8.57 -3.07 -5.37
C ALA A 87 7.81 -3.10 -6.70
N PRO A 88 8.49 -2.95 -7.85
CA PRO A 88 7.90 -3.28 -9.15
C PRO A 88 7.27 -4.68 -9.14
N ALA A 89 6.10 -4.83 -9.74
CA ALA A 89 5.51 -6.14 -9.97
C ALA A 89 6.10 -6.77 -11.24
N ASP A 90 6.30 -8.10 -11.22
CA ASP A 90 6.74 -8.90 -12.37
C ASP A 90 5.75 -8.90 -13.55
#